data_AF-A0A5D3DWH7-F1
#
_entry.id   AF-A0A5D3DWH7-F1
#
_cell.length_a   1.000
_cell.length_b   1.000
_cell.length_c   1.000
_cell.angle_alpha   90.00
_cell.angle_beta   90.00
_cell.angle_gamma   90.00
#
_symmetry.space_group_name_H-M   'P 1'
#
loop_
_entity.id
_entity.type
_entity.pdbx_description
1 polymer ?
#
loop_
_entity_poly.entity_id
_entity_poly.type
_entity_poly.pdbx_seq_one_letter_code
_entity_poly.pdbx_strand_id
1 'polypeptide(L)'
;MPKTKISLIKASICPPSVSSFFLSFFHVWNPNSSYAGGSARYVNSYSASTKFKQVIGHILCILSSLFRLKGMPLVRMKLPKLRIPENKILLLMELDPLLKAQSLQGTLPPQIVRLPFLEELDLTRNYLSGPIPPEWGSTKILKISLLGNRLTGPIPKAIGNITTLQELVLEMNHFSGNIPLELGNLANLSRLLLTSNNFSGELPSSLARITTLTDFRIGDNNFRGPIPTFLQNWTNLGKIAIQASGLSGPIPSEIGLLTKLTDVRISDLNGGSSRFPPLSTLTKLRTLILRSCNITGMLPDNLAGLTALKTLSVKFSFLLR
;
A
#
# COMPACT_ATOMS: atom_id res chain seq x y z
N MET A 1 42.34 -20.13 21.22
CA MET A 1 41.00 -20.07 21.85
C MET A 1 40.20 -18.93 21.22
N PRO A 2 38.88 -19.05 20.98
CA PRO A 2 38.14 -20.22 20.53
C PRO A 2 37.83 -20.16 19.02
N LYS A 3 37.85 -21.34 18.41
CA LYS A 3 37.23 -21.63 17.11
C LYS A 3 35.71 -21.63 17.32
N THR A 4 34.98 -20.76 16.63
CA THR A 4 33.52 -20.86 16.57
C THR A 4 33.17 -22.05 15.69
N LYS A 5 32.95 -23.21 16.32
CA LYS A 5 32.28 -24.36 15.71
C LYS A 5 30.86 -23.92 15.39
N ILE A 6 30.59 -23.59 14.14
CA ILE A 6 29.22 -23.68 13.62
C ILE A 6 28.95 -25.17 13.46
N SER A 7 28.15 -25.71 14.36
CA SER A 7 27.60 -27.05 14.23
C SER A 7 26.80 -27.12 12.93
N LEU A 8 27.32 -27.89 11.98
CA LEU A 8 26.54 -28.44 10.89
C LEU A 8 25.35 -29.18 11.49
N ILE A 9 24.17 -28.58 11.45
CA ILE A 9 22.93 -29.34 11.47
C ILE A 9 23.05 -30.28 10.26
N LYS A 10 23.20 -31.58 10.53
CA LYS A 10 23.21 -32.61 9.50
C LYS A 10 21.94 -32.43 8.68
N ALA A 11 22.08 -31.94 7.46
CA ALA A 11 21.08 -32.03 6.42
C ALA A 11 21.02 -33.50 5.97
N SER A 12 20.39 -34.34 6.77
CA SER A 12 20.11 -35.75 6.44
C SER A 12 18.85 -35.91 5.56
N ILE A 13 18.41 -34.85 4.88
CA ILE A 13 17.20 -34.85 4.04
C ILE A 13 17.48 -34.26 2.64
N CYS A 14 18.69 -34.44 2.09
CA CYS A 14 18.95 -34.17 0.68
C CYS A 14 19.88 -35.22 0.08
N PRO A 15 19.60 -35.72 -1.13
CA PRO A 15 20.44 -36.73 -1.78
C PRO A 15 21.85 -36.18 -2.06
N PRO A 16 22.89 -37.05 -2.09
CA PRO A 16 24.31 -36.66 -2.20
C PRO A 16 24.66 -35.76 -3.39
N SER A 17 23.86 -35.80 -4.46
CA SER A 17 24.04 -34.99 -5.68
C SER A 17 23.76 -33.49 -5.49
N VAL A 18 23.02 -33.11 -4.45
CA VAL A 18 22.69 -31.70 -4.15
C VAL A 18 23.83 -31.04 -3.36
N SER A 19 24.46 -31.80 -2.45
CA SER A 19 25.53 -31.29 -1.56
C SER A 19 26.80 -30.90 -2.32
N SER A 20 27.21 -31.69 -3.32
CA SER A 20 28.38 -31.38 -4.15
C SER A 20 28.17 -30.16 -5.06
N PHE A 21 26.91 -29.88 -5.43
CA PHE A 21 26.54 -28.72 -6.23
C PHE A 21 26.55 -27.42 -5.41
N PHE A 22 26.26 -27.48 -4.11
CA PHE A 22 26.35 -26.33 -3.20
C PHE A 22 27.80 -25.84 -3.00
N LEU A 23 28.77 -26.76 -2.92
CA LEU A 23 30.19 -26.42 -2.78
C LEU A 23 30.78 -25.78 -4.05
N SER A 24 30.35 -26.24 -5.23
CA SER A 24 30.76 -25.63 -6.50
C SER A 24 30.09 -24.28 -6.76
N PHE A 25 28.87 -24.05 -6.27
CA PHE A 25 28.17 -22.77 -6.39
C PHE A 25 28.78 -21.65 -5.51
N PHE A 26 29.32 -21.99 -4.34
CA PHE A 26 30.00 -21.01 -3.48
C PHE A 26 31.30 -20.48 -4.10
N HIS A 27 32.00 -21.31 -4.89
CA HIS A 27 33.22 -20.91 -5.59
C HIS A 27 32.98 -20.02 -6.81
N VAL A 28 31.81 -20.08 -7.44
CA VAL A 28 31.46 -19.21 -8.58
C VAL A 28 31.03 -17.80 -8.13
N TRP A 29 30.74 -17.63 -6.84
CA TRP A 29 30.17 -16.39 -6.28
C TRP A 29 31.02 -15.79 -5.15
N ASN A 30 32.34 -16.02 -5.17
CA ASN A 30 33.31 -15.29 -4.35
C ASN A 30 34.41 -14.71 -5.25
N PRO A 31 34.45 -13.38 -5.49
CA PRO A 31 35.46 -12.78 -6.38
C PRO A 31 36.89 -12.83 -5.84
N ASN A 32 37.09 -13.27 -4.59
CA ASN A 32 38.40 -13.27 -3.92
C ASN A 32 39.01 -14.66 -3.68
N SER A 33 38.49 -15.74 -4.29
CA SER A 33 39.19 -17.03 -4.22
C SER A 33 40.27 -17.11 -5.30
N SER A 34 41.49 -16.73 -4.94
CA SER A 34 42.70 -16.95 -5.75
C SER A 34 43.04 -18.44 -5.77
N TYR A 35 42.59 -19.17 -6.78
CA TYR A 35 43.27 -20.35 -7.29
C TYR A 35 43.19 -20.34 -8.82
N ALA A 36 44.36 -20.16 -9.42
CA ALA A 36 44.57 -20.08 -10.86
C ALA A 36 44.52 -21.46 -11.52
N GLY A 37 44.06 -21.50 -12.77
CA GLY A 37 44.34 -22.57 -13.72
C GLY A 37 43.09 -23.17 -14.37
N GLY A 38 42.83 -22.79 -15.63
CA GLY A 38 41.89 -23.53 -16.48
C GLY A 38 41.04 -22.64 -17.38
N SER A 39 41.43 -22.55 -18.65
CA SER A 39 40.71 -21.95 -19.77
C SER A 39 39.23 -22.37 -19.86
N ALA A 40 38.29 -21.41 -19.92
CA ALA A 40 36.94 -21.68 -20.40
C ALA A 40 36.40 -20.50 -21.21
N ARG A 41 36.05 -20.83 -22.46
CA ARG A 41 35.63 -19.98 -23.58
C ARG A 41 34.29 -19.28 -23.32
N TYR A 42 34.08 -18.20 -24.08
CA TYR A 42 32.82 -17.47 -24.29
C TYR A 42 31.59 -18.39 -24.23
N VAL A 43 30.71 -18.17 -23.24
CA VAL A 43 29.40 -18.83 -23.15
C VAL A 43 28.34 -17.89 -23.73
N ASN A 44 27.75 -18.34 -24.83
CA ASN A 44 26.66 -17.73 -25.58
C ASN A 44 25.49 -17.24 -24.70
N SER A 45 24.93 -16.10 -25.09
CA SER A 45 23.79 -15.38 -24.51
C SER A 45 22.48 -16.20 -24.36
N TYR A 46 22.38 -17.37 -24.99
CA TYR A 46 21.26 -18.30 -24.84
C TYR A 46 21.32 -19.17 -23.56
N SER A 47 22.50 -19.36 -22.94
CA SER A 47 22.65 -20.20 -21.73
C SER A 47 22.13 -19.54 -20.45
N ALA A 48 22.14 -18.20 -20.39
CA ALA A 48 21.68 -17.43 -19.23
C ALA A 48 20.17 -17.59 -18.97
N SER A 49 19.36 -17.74 -20.02
CA SER A 49 17.91 -17.98 -19.90
C SER A 49 17.60 -19.32 -19.24
N THR A 50 18.33 -20.38 -19.60
CA THR A 50 18.08 -21.72 -19.10
C THR A 50 18.56 -21.87 -17.66
N LYS A 51 19.72 -21.28 -17.34
CA LYS A 51 20.22 -21.22 -15.96
C LYS A 51 19.32 -20.36 -15.07
N PHE A 52 18.78 -19.25 -15.58
CA PHE A 52 17.81 -18.44 -14.83
C PHE A 52 16.49 -19.18 -14.57
N LYS A 53 15.99 -19.95 -15.56
CA LYS A 53 14.82 -20.83 -15.39
C LYS A 53 15.07 -21.92 -14.35
N GLN A 54 16.27 -22.51 -14.32
CA GLN A 54 16.66 -23.50 -13.32
C GLN A 54 16.80 -22.90 -11.92
N VAL A 55 17.39 -21.70 -11.80
CA VAL A 55 17.53 -20.98 -10.52
C VAL A 55 16.16 -20.59 -9.96
N ILE A 56 15.25 -20.06 -10.79
CA ILE A 56 13.87 -19.77 -10.38
C ILE A 56 13.11 -21.05 -10.06
N GLY A 57 13.24 -22.10 -10.86
CA GLY A 57 12.60 -23.40 -10.60
C GLY A 57 13.06 -24.03 -9.28
N HIS A 58 14.36 -23.93 -8.97
CA HIS A 58 14.90 -24.42 -7.70
C HIS A 58 14.49 -23.52 -6.51
N ILE A 59 14.47 -22.20 -6.69
CA ILE A 59 13.95 -21.27 -5.67
C ILE A 59 12.47 -21.52 -5.41
N LEU A 60 11.65 -21.72 -6.44
CA LEU A 60 10.23 -22.06 -6.33
C LEU A 60 10.02 -23.43 -5.68
N CYS A 61 10.86 -24.42 -5.98
CA CYS A 61 10.81 -25.74 -5.35
C CYS A 61 11.23 -25.72 -3.88
N ILE A 62 12.23 -24.90 -3.53
CA ILE A 62 12.68 -24.71 -2.15
C ILE A 62 11.62 -23.92 -1.36
N LEU A 63 11.06 -22.86 -1.95
CA LEU A 63 10.01 -22.06 -1.32
C LEU A 63 8.71 -22.84 -1.18
N SER A 64 8.26 -23.62 -2.18
CA SER A 64 7.06 -24.45 -2.07
C SER A 64 7.20 -25.54 -0.99
N SER A 65 8.42 -26.07 -0.82
CA SER A 65 8.75 -27.02 0.25
C SER A 65 8.80 -26.34 1.63
N LEU A 66 9.30 -25.10 1.70
CA LEU A 66 9.34 -24.30 2.94
C LEU A 66 7.97 -23.76 3.34
N PHE A 67 7.10 -23.40 2.39
CA PHE A 67 5.74 -22.91 2.65
C PHE A 67 4.77 -24.03 3.05
N ARG A 68 5.03 -25.28 2.65
CA ARG A 68 4.32 -26.46 3.22
C ARG A 68 4.60 -26.66 4.71
N LEU A 69 5.70 -26.12 5.22
CA LEU A 69 6.07 -26.18 6.63
C LEU A 69 5.73 -24.84 7.29
N LYS A 70 4.48 -24.70 7.73
CA LYS A 70 4.00 -23.56 8.53
C LYS A 70 5.03 -23.20 9.62
N GLY A 71 5.60 -21.99 9.55
CA GLY A 71 6.16 -21.32 10.74
C GLY A 71 7.63 -20.93 10.77
N MET A 72 8.35 -20.73 9.65
CA MET A 72 9.69 -20.11 9.70
C MET A 72 9.65 -18.60 9.44
N PRO A 73 10.33 -17.76 10.26
CA PRO A 73 10.47 -16.33 9.98
C PRO A 73 11.48 -16.14 8.82
N LEU A 74 11.00 -15.57 7.71
CA LEU A 74 11.81 -15.38 6.49
C LEU A 74 12.77 -14.19 6.63
N VAL A 75 14.07 -14.49 6.48
CA VAL A 75 15.15 -13.51 6.32
C VAL A 75 14.94 -12.74 5.01
N ARG A 76 14.97 -11.40 5.08
CA ARG A 76 14.80 -10.49 3.94
C ARG A 76 15.84 -10.76 2.83
N MET A 77 15.45 -11.44 1.76
CA MET A 77 16.20 -11.45 0.50
C MET A 77 15.71 -10.30 -0.40
N LYS A 78 16.63 -9.39 -0.76
CA LYS A 78 16.42 -8.44 -1.86
C LYS A 78 16.72 -9.16 -3.17
N LEU A 79 15.72 -9.33 -4.02
CA LEU A 79 15.91 -9.79 -5.38
C LEU A 79 16.67 -8.70 -6.17
N PRO A 80 17.75 -9.03 -6.90
CA PRO A 80 18.43 -8.06 -7.75
C PRO A 80 17.48 -7.52 -8.82
N LYS A 81 17.69 -6.27 -9.25
CA LYS A 81 16.86 -5.51 -10.22
C LYS A 81 16.36 -6.38 -11.38
N LEU A 82 15.18 -6.95 -11.21
CA LEU A 82 14.57 -7.88 -12.15
C LEU A 82 13.60 -7.07 -13.01
N ARG A 83 13.94 -6.92 -14.29
CA ARG A 83 12.98 -6.46 -15.31
C ARG A 83 12.09 -7.66 -15.59
N ILE A 84 10.92 -7.71 -14.95
CA ILE A 84 10.04 -8.87 -14.99
C ILE A 84 9.10 -8.70 -16.19
N PRO A 85 9.23 -9.49 -17.27
CA PRO A 85 8.22 -9.51 -18.33
C PRO A 85 6.87 -9.96 -17.76
N GLU A 86 5.77 -9.46 -18.32
CA GLU A 86 4.38 -9.63 -17.83
C GLU A 86 4.04 -11.06 -17.37
N ASN A 87 4.55 -12.08 -18.10
CA ASN A 87 4.31 -13.50 -17.81
C ASN A 87 5.05 -14.05 -16.57
N LYS A 88 5.97 -13.29 -15.97
CA LYS A 88 6.77 -13.72 -14.81
C LYS A 88 6.34 -13.08 -13.48
N ILE A 89 5.53 -12.00 -13.47
CA ILE A 89 4.94 -11.46 -12.24
C ILE A 89 3.93 -12.46 -11.67
N LEU A 90 3.16 -13.12 -12.55
CA LEU A 90 2.21 -14.16 -12.17
C LEU A 90 2.85 -15.30 -11.37
N LEU A 91 4.04 -15.75 -11.80
CA LEU A 91 4.81 -16.82 -11.15
C LEU A 91 5.35 -16.43 -9.77
N LEU A 92 5.48 -15.13 -9.49
CA LEU A 92 5.96 -14.63 -8.21
C LEU A 92 4.81 -14.27 -7.25
N MET A 93 3.60 -14.07 -7.76
CA MET A 93 2.40 -13.81 -6.96
C MET A 93 1.95 -15.04 -6.17
N GLU A 94 2.34 -16.26 -6.57
CA GLU A 94 2.18 -17.45 -5.72
C GLU A 94 3.04 -17.40 -4.43
N LEU A 95 3.97 -16.43 -4.32
CA LEU A 95 4.87 -16.21 -3.19
C LEU A 95 4.52 -14.93 -2.41
N ASP A 96 3.25 -14.53 -2.39
CA ASP A 96 2.76 -13.16 -2.15
C ASP A 96 3.31 -12.35 -0.94
N PRO A 97 3.85 -12.89 0.17
CA PRO A 97 4.54 -12.01 1.13
C PRO A 97 5.90 -11.45 0.66
N LEU A 98 6.49 -11.93 -0.44
CA LEU A 98 7.88 -11.60 -0.83
C LEU A 98 8.03 -10.47 -1.85
N LEU A 99 6.95 -9.93 -2.44
CA LEU A 99 7.04 -8.98 -3.56
C LEU A 99 7.24 -7.51 -3.16
N LYS A 100 7.10 -7.19 -1.87
CA LYS A 100 7.33 -5.84 -1.35
C LYS A 100 8.79 -5.43 -1.46
N ALA A 101 9.03 -4.20 -1.94
CA ALA A 101 10.36 -3.60 -2.01
C ALA A 101 11.41 -4.40 -2.78
N GLN A 102 10.99 -5.07 -3.86
CA GLN A 102 11.86 -5.91 -4.71
C GLN A 102 12.40 -5.20 -5.95
N SER A 103 12.21 -3.88 -6.05
CA SER A 103 12.60 -3.09 -7.22
C SER A 103 11.99 -3.60 -8.53
N LEU A 104 10.79 -4.18 -8.47
CA LEU A 104 10.08 -4.70 -9.64
C LEU A 104 9.77 -3.55 -10.61
N GLN A 105 9.93 -3.82 -11.90
CA GLN A 105 9.59 -2.89 -12.97
C GLN A 105 8.59 -3.56 -13.92
N GLY A 106 7.89 -2.74 -14.70
CA GLY A 106 6.90 -3.21 -15.67
C GLY A 106 5.51 -2.67 -15.37
N THR A 107 4.50 -3.35 -15.90
CA THR A 107 3.08 -3.04 -15.74
C THR A 107 2.41 -4.05 -14.81
N LEU A 108 1.23 -3.69 -14.31
CA LEU A 108 0.38 -4.60 -13.56
C LEU A 108 -0.24 -5.63 -14.52
N PRO A 109 -0.12 -6.94 -14.26
CA PRO A 109 -0.64 -7.95 -15.16
C PRO A 109 -2.17 -8.05 -15.06
N PRO A 110 -2.94 -8.02 -16.15
CA PRO A 110 -4.38 -8.30 -16.11
C PRO A 110 -4.69 -9.75 -15.70
N GLN A 111 -3.73 -10.66 -15.88
CA GLN A 111 -3.91 -12.10 -15.67
C GLN A 111 -4.03 -12.51 -14.20
N ILE A 112 -3.94 -11.60 -13.22
CA ILE A 112 -4.17 -11.96 -11.80
C ILE A 112 -5.56 -12.55 -11.57
N VAL A 113 -6.51 -12.25 -12.46
CA VAL A 113 -7.85 -12.87 -12.49
C VAL A 113 -7.79 -14.40 -12.51
N ARG A 114 -6.70 -14.99 -13.02
CA ARG A 114 -6.50 -16.45 -13.10
C ARG A 114 -6.03 -17.08 -11.80
N LEU A 115 -5.82 -16.30 -10.74
CA LEU A 115 -5.34 -16.79 -9.44
C LEU A 115 -6.55 -16.97 -8.50
N PRO A 116 -7.16 -18.17 -8.41
CA PRO A 116 -8.44 -18.37 -7.74
C PRO A 116 -8.40 -18.19 -6.21
N PHE A 117 -7.20 -18.25 -5.62
CA PHE A 117 -6.99 -18.16 -4.16
C PHE A 117 -6.27 -16.87 -3.74
N LEU A 118 -6.15 -15.90 -4.63
CA LEU A 118 -5.49 -14.62 -4.31
C LEU A 118 -6.42 -13.79 -3.42
N GLU A 119 -6.09 -13.71 -2.13
CA GLU A 119 -6.84 -12.92 -1.14
C GLU A 119 -6.21 -11.54 -0.89
N GLU A 120 -4.88 -11.45 -0.91
CA GLU A 120 -4.16 -10.19 -0.72
C GLU A 120 -3.13 -10.02 -1.81
N LEU A 121 -3.06 -8.83 -2.41
CA LEU A 121 -2.02 -8.44 -3.33
C LEU A 121 -1.24 -7.26 -2.75
N ASP A 122 0.02 -7.48 -2.36
CA ASP A 122 0.90 -6.43 -1.84
C ASP A 122 2.15 -6.24 -2.72
N LEU A 123 2.08 -5.23 -3.59
CA LEU A 123 3.17 -4.81 -4.49
C LEU A 123 3.86 -3.52 -4.02
N THR A 124 3.76 -3.23 -2.72
CA THR A 124 4.28 -1.99 -2.12
C THR A 124 5.76 -1.75 -2.41
N ARG A 125 6.12 -0.49 -2.68
CA ARG A 125 7.49 0.04 -2.82
C ARG A 125 8.27 -0.61 -3.96
N ASN A 126 7.67 -0.70 -5.13
CA ASN A 126 8.32 -1.14 -6.36
C ASN A 126 8.42 0.02 -7.37
N TYR A 127 8.80 -0.27 -8.61
CA TYR A 127 8.88 0.68 -9.73
C TYR A 127 7.87 0.32 -10.82
N LEU A 128 6.72 -0.24 -10.45
CA LEU A 128 5.65 -0.59 -11.39
C LEU A 128 5.02 0.68 -11.96
N SER A 129 4.58 0.60 -13.21
CA SER A 129 4.09 1.73 -14.01
C SER A 129 2.86 1.34 -14.82
N GLY A 130 2.22 2.33 -15.47
CA GLY A 130 0.97 2.11 -16.20
C GLY A 130 -0.27 2.06 -15.28
N PRO A 131 -1.45 1.76 -15.84
CA PRO A 131 -2.71 1.76 -15.11
C PRO A 131 -2.98 0.46 -14.34
N ILE A 132 -3.96 0.51 -13.44
CA ILE A 132 -4.58 -0.70 -12.89
C ILE A 132 -5.39 -1.37 -14.01
N PRO A 133 -5.21 -2.67 -14.27
CA PRO A 133 -5.99 -3.38 -15.28
C PRO A 133 -7.46 -3.50 -14.87
N PRO A 134 -8.42 -3.15 -15.74
CA PRO A 134 -9.85 -3.29 -15.43
C PRO A 134 -10.28 -4.74 -15.16
N GLU A 135 -9.56 -5.73 -15.67
CA GLU A 135 -9.81 -7.16 -15.48
C GLU A 135 -9.80 -7.56 -14.00
N TRP A 136 -9.07 -6.82 -13.16
CA TRP A 136 -9.02 -7.05 -11.71
C TRP A 136 -10.40 -6.95 -11.05
N GLY A 137 -11.35 -6.25 -11.68
CA GLY A 137 -12.75 -6.18 -11.23
C GLY A 137 -13.49 -7.51 -11.15
N SER A 138 -12.96 -8.57 -11.76
CA SER A 138 -13.53 -9.92 -11.69
C SER A 138 -12.89 -10.82 -10.62
N THR A 139 -11.95 -10.27 -9.84
CA THR A 139 -11.30 -10.97 -8.72
C THR A 139 -12.17 -10.96 -7.46
N LYS A 140 -11.77 -11.76 -6.47
CA LYS A 140 -12.37 -11.78 -5.11
C LYS A 140 -11.35 -11.37 -4.04
N ILE A 141 -10.42 -10.51 -4.41
CA ILE A 141 -9.35 -10.04 -3.54
C ILE A 141 -9.95 -9.25 -2.36
N LEU A 142 -9.38 -9.43 -1.18
CA LEU A 142 -9.71 -8.71 0.05
C LEU A 142 -8.86 -7.45 0.20
N LYS A 143 -7.62 -7.45 -0.27
CA LYS A 143 -6.71 -6.32 -0.12
C LYS A 143 -5.84 -6.09 -1.34
N ILE A 144 -5.78 -4.84 -1.77
CA ILE A 144 -4.88 -4.38 -2.81
C ILE A 144 -4.00 -3.28 -2.22
N SER A 145 -2.68 -3.53 -2.16
CA SER A 145 -1.68 -2.54 -1.76
C SER A 145 -0.67 -2.31 -2.88
N LEU A 146 -0.73 -1.11 -3.46
CA LEU A 146 0.15 -0.63 -4.53
C LEU A 146 1.00 0.57 -4.08
N LEU A 147 1.06 0.82 -2.76
CA LEU A 147 1.75 1.94 -2.12
C LEU A 147 3.17 2.14 -2.68
N GLY A 148 3.52 3.35 -3.09
CA GLY A 148 4.89 3.69 -3.46
C GLY A 148 5.36 3.02 -4.75
N ASN A 149 4.66 3.27 -5.85
CA ASN A 149 5.05 2.84 -7.19
C ASN A 149 5.06 4.06 -8.14
N ARG A 150 5.06 3.83 -9.46
CA ARG A 150 4.95 4.86 -10.51
C ARG A 150 3.69 4.64 -11.35
N LEU A 151 2.64 4.11 -10.75
CA LEU A 151 1.40 3.78 -11.44
C LEU A 151 0.65 5.06 -11.84
N THR A 152 -0.06 5.00 -12.95
CA THR A 152 -0.68 6.16 -13.64
C THR A 152 -2.12 5.85 -14.03
N GLY A 153 -2.81 6.83 -14.63
CA GLY A 153 -4.19 6.66 -15.10
C GLY A 153 -5.23 6.67 -13.98
N PRO A 154 -6.52 6.46 -14.30
CA PRO A 154 -7.60 6.45 -13.32
C PRO A 154 -7.74 5.12 -12.59
N ILE A 155 -8.46 5.14 -11.46
CA ILE A 155 -9.00 3.91 -10.86
C ILE A 155 -10.05 3.38 -11.84
N PRO A 156 -9.92 2.15 -12.37
CA PRO A 156 -10.94 1.58 -13.25
C PRO A 156 -12.26 1.41 -12.51
N LYS A 157 -13.37 1.74 -13.17
CA LYS A 157 -14.73 1.52 -12.64
C LYS A 157 -14.97 0.07 -12.20
N ALA A 158 -14.34 -0.87 -12.91
CA ALA A 158 -14.41 -2.30 -12.64
C ALA A 158 -13.91 -2.67 -11.22
N ILE A 159 -13.06 -1.86 -10.58
CA ILE A 159 -12.67 -2.09 -9.18
C ILE A 159 -13.88 -2.06 -8.24
N GLY A 160 -14.93 -1.32 -8.57
CA GLY A 160 -16.19 -1.32 -7.83
C GLY A 160 -16.95 -2.66 -7.85
N ASN A 161 -16.56 -3.61 -8.69
CA ASN A 161 -17.15 -4.95 -8.74
C ASN A 161 -16.53 -5.93 -7.73
N ILE A 162 -15.38 -5.58 -7.13
CA ILE A 162 -14.68 -6.43 -6.15
C ILE A 162 -15.34 -6.26 -4.77
N THR A 163 -16.59 -6.72 -4.62
CA THR A 163 -17.39 -6.50 -3.39
C THR A 163 -16.78 -7.13 -2.13
N THR A 164 -15.81 -8.02 -2.29
CA THR A 164 -14.99 -8.61 -1.22
C THR A 164 -13.90 -7.67 -0.69
N LEU A 165 -13.58 -6.59 -1.40
CA LEU A 165 -12.44 -5.73 -1.09
C LEU A 165 -12.65 -4.99 0.24
N GLN A 166 -11.68 -5.17 1.14
CA GLN A 166 -11.62 -4.58 2.47
C GLN A 166 -10.60 -3.43 2.55
N GLU A 167 -9.55 -3.48 1.73
CA GLU A 167 -8.47 -2.50 1.78
C GLU A 167 -7.99 -2.13 0.37
N LEU A 168 -8.04 -0.83 0.06
CA LEU A 168 -7.48 -0.27 -1.16
C LEU A 168 -6.43 0.79 -0.81
N VAL A 169 -5.16 0.46 -1.03
CA VAL A 169 -4.01 1.31 -0.70
C VAL A 169 -3.26 1.67 -1.98
N LEU A 170 -3.45 2.92 -2.44
CA LEU A 170 -2.89 3.46 -3.68
C LEU A 170 -1.94 4.63 -3.45
N GLU A 171 -1.59 4.91 -2.19
CA GLU A 171 -0.79 6.07 -1.81
C GLU A 171 0.56 6.13 -2.54
N MET A 172 1.09 7.35 -2.71
CA MET A 172 2.41 7.60 -3.29
C MET A 172 2.56 6.99 -4.71
N ASN A 173 1.71 7.41 -5.63
CA ASN A 173 1.73 7.05 -7.05
C ASN A 173 1.44 8.29 -7.91
N HIS A 174 1.14 8.09 -9.20
CA HIS A 174 0.75 9.14 -10.14
C HIS A 174 -0.67 8.88 -10.71
N PHE A 175 -1.56 8.27 -9.92
CA PHE A 175 -2.95 8.06 -10.34
C PHE A 175 -3.65 9.40 -10.55
N SER A 176 -4.57 9.46 -11.53
CA SER A 176 -5.22 10.70 -11.97
C SER A 176 -6.70 10.50 -12.26
N GLY A 177 -7.41 11.55 -12.67
CA GLY A 177 -8.85 11.50 -12.91
C GLY A 177 -9.69 11.48 -11.63
N ASN A 178 -10.98 11.19 -11.77
CA ASN A 178 -11.94 11.23 -10.66
C ASN A 178 -11.98 9.90 -9.91
N ILE A 179 -12.42 9.94 -8.65
CA ILE A 179 -12.82 8.72 -7.94
C ILE A 179 -14.09 8.17 -8.60
N PRO A 180 -14.09 6.91 -9.07
CA PRO A 180 -15.27 6.34 -9.72
C PRO A 180 -16.39 6.14 -8.71
N LEU A 181 -17.62 6.47 -9.13
CA LEU A 181 -18.81 6.32 -8.28
C LEU A 181 -19.04 4.86 -7.89
N GLU A 182 -18.54 3.93 -8.71
CA GLU A 182 -18.63 2.49 -8.50
C GLU A 182 -17.87 2.02 -7.25
N LEU A 183 -16.91 2.78 -6.71
CA LEU A 183 -16.30 2.46 -5.41
C LEU A 183 -17.33 2.44 -4.28
N GLY A 184 -18.45 3.16 -4.41
CA GLY A 184 -19.56 3.10 -3.47
C GLY A 184 -20.24 1.72 -3.37
N ASN A 185 -19.94 0.78 -4.27
CA ASN A 185 -20.43 -0.60 -4.20
C ASN A 185 -19.60 -1.49 -3.26
N LEU A 186 -18.44 -1.03 -2.81
CA LEU A 186 -17.50 -1.80 -1.98
C LEU A 186 -17.94 -1.81 -0.51
N ALA A 187 -19.03 -2.52 -0.21
CA ALA A 187 -19.66 -2.51 1.11
C ALA A 187 -18.75 -3.00 2.25
N ASN A 188 -17.71 -3.77 1.94
CA ASN A 188 -16.75 -4.29 2.93
C ASN A 188 -15.49 -3.42 3.10
N LEU A 189 -15.38 -2.31 2.35
CA LEU A 189 -14.16 -1.50 2.32
C LEU A 189 -13.96 -0.76 3.65
N SER A 190 -12.94 -1.18 4.39
CA SER A 190 -12.55 -0.63 5.68
C SER A 190 -11.45 0.42 5.59
N ARG A 191 -10.59 0.38 4.57
CA ARG A 191 -9.52 1.37 4.36
C ARG A 191 -9.44 1.82 2.91
N LEU A 192 -9.47 3.13 2.71
CA LEU A 192 -9.29 3.78 1.40
C LEU A 192 -8.20 4.84 1.53
N LEU A 193 -7.00 4.49 1.04
CA LEU A 193 -5.80 5.31 1.20
C LEU A 193 -5.28 5.73 -0.19
N LEU A 194 -5.43 7.01 -0.50
CA LEU A 194 -5.18 7.61 -1.82
C LEU A 194 -4.18 8.77 -1.78
N THR A 195 -3.58 9.02 -0.60
CA THR A 195 -2.64 10.13 -0.34
C THR A 195 -1.52 10.21 -1.38
N SER A 196 -1.13 11.43 -1.76
CA SER A 196 -0.01 11.70 -2.67
C SER A 196 -0.19 11.05 -4.05
N ASN A 197 -1.19 11.55 -4.77
CA ASN A 197 -1.51 11.19 -6.16
C ASN A 197 -1.93 12.47 -6.92
N ASN A 198 -2.42 12.30 -8.14
CA ASN A 198 -2.94 13.37 -9.00
C ASN A 198 -4.47 13.25 -9.18
N PHE A 199 -5.20 12.67 -8.24
CA PHE A 199 -6.67 12.58 -8.32
C PHE A 199 -7.30 13.95 -8.34
N SER A 200 -8.45 14.08 -9.01
CA SER A 200 -9.14 15.34 -9.23
C SER A 200 -10.65 15.18 -9.23
N GLY A 201 -11.38 16.28 -9.44
CA GLY A 201 -12.84 16.29 -9.40
C GLY A 201 -13.38 16.28 -7.96
N GLU A 202 -14.68 16.04 -7.84
CA GLU A 202 -15.37 16.00 -6.54
C GLU A 202 -15.40 14.58 -5.98
N LEU A 203 -15.51 14.46 -4.65
CA LEU A 203 -15.75 13.18 -4.01
C LEU A 203 -17.18 12.69 -4.32
N PRO A 204 -17.35 11.51 -4.93
CA PRO A 204 -18.68 11.06 -5.33
C PRO A 204 -19.54 10.73 -4.11
N SER A 205 -20.81 11.14 -4.13
CA SER A 205 -21.78 10.90 -3.06
C SER A 205 -22.04 9.42 -2.80
N SER A 206 -21.73 8.55 -3.76
CA SER A 206 -21.84 7.09 -3.61
C SER A 206 -20.93 6.53 -2.52
N LEU A 207 -19.82 7.21 -2.15
CA LEU A 207 -18.97 6.79 -1.03
C LEU A 207 -19.70 6.80 0.31
N ALA A 208 -20.84 7.51 0.41
CA ALA A 208 -21.74 7.47 1.57
C ALA A 208 -22.25 6.06 1.91
N ARG A 209 -22.25 5.14 0.93
CA ARG A 209 -22.69 3.75 1.08
C ARG A 209 -21.67 2.86 1.80
N ILE A 210 -20.42 3.29 1.91
CA ILE A 210 -19.33 2.52 2.52
C ILE A 210 -19.30 2.76 4.04
N THR A 211 -20.26 2.19 4.76
CA THR A 211 -20.42 2.40 6.22
C THR A 211 -19.38 1.65 7.06
N THR A 212 -18.54 0.83 6.43
CA THR A 212 -17.49 0.02 7.07
C THR A 212 -16.14 0.74 7.17
N LEU A 213 -15.99 1.95 6.60
CA LEU A 213 -14.73 2.69 6.60
C LEU A 213 -14.23 3.01 8.01
N THR A 214 -12.93 2.76 8.22
CA THR A 214 -12.18 3.01 9.46
C THR A 214 -11.00 3.95 9.25
N ASP A 215 -10.42 3.98 8.04
CA ASP A 215 -9.28 4.85 7.68
C ASP A 215 -9.51 5.41 6.27
N PHE A 216 -9.63 6.73 6.17
CA PHE A 216 -9.83 7.46 4.91
C PHE A 216 -8.76 8.52 4.74
N ARG A 217 -7.95 8.41 3.69
CA ARG A 217 -6.85 9.35 3.42
C ARG A 217 -6.80 9.74 1.96
N ILE A 218 -6.83 11.04 1.70
CA ILE A 218 -6.87 11.60 0.34
C ILE A 218 -5.97 12.84 0.21
N GLY A 219 -5.08 13.08 1.19
CA GLY A 219 -4.21 14.25 1.17
C GLY A 219 -3.27 14.29 -0.04
N ASP A 220 -2.68 15.44 -0.31
CA ASP A 220 -1.77 15.68 -1.45
C ASP A 220 -2.38 15.19 -2.78
N ASN A 221 -3.52 15.77 -3.16
CA ASN A 221 -4.23 15.50 -4.41
C ASN A 221 -4.84 16.81 -4.94
N ASN A 222 -5.51 16.75 -6.10
CA ASN A 222 -6.08 17.91 -6.80
C ASN A 222 -7.63 17.86 -6.81
N PHE A 223 -8.26 17.40 -5.73
CA PHE A 223 -9.72 17.40 -5.61
C PHE A 223 -10.27 18.82 -5.60
N ARG A 224 -11.58 18.94 -5.80
CA ARG A 224 -12.32 20.20 -5.71
C ARG A 224 -13.66 19.99 -5.02
N GLY A 225 -14.34 21.09 -4.75
CA GLY A 225 -15.61 21.09 -4.05
C GLY A 225 -15.44 20.99 -2.53
N PRO A 226 -16.56 21.06 -1.78
CA PRO A 226 -16.54 21.06 -0.34
C PRO A 226 -16.18 19.69 0.23
N ILE A 227 -15.72 19.67 1.48
CA ILE A 227 -15.71 18.44 2.27
C ILE A 227 -17.17 17.93 2.38
N PRO A 228 -17.49 16.71 1.94
CA PRO A 228 -18.88 16.26 1.87
C PRO A 228 -19.51 15.99 3.24
N THR A 229 -20.79 16.32 3.39
CA THR A 229 -21.55 16.05 4.63
C THR A 229 -21.82 14.56 4.85
N PHE A 230 -21.76 13.73 3.80
CA PHE A 230 -21.92 12.28 3.91
C PHE A 230 -20.84 11.60 4.76
N LEU A 231 -19.76 12.30 5.14
CA LEU A 231 -18.77 11.80 6.11
C LEU A 231 -19.44 11.31 7.39
N GLN A 232 -20.58 11.90 7.77
CA GLN A 232 -21.39 11.49 8.92
C GLN A 232 -21.82 10.01 8.90
N ASN A 233 -21.91 9.41 7.71
CA ASN A 233 -22.33 8.02 7.53
C ASN A 233 -21.22 7.02 7.92
N TRP A 234 -19.96 7.46 7.99
CA TRP A 234 -18.82 6.60 8.33
C TRP A 234 -18.64 6.53 9.85
N THR A 235 -19.65 6.05 10.56
CA THR A 235 -19.66 5.98 12.04
C THR A 235 -18.57 5.08 12.63
N ASN A 236 -17.92 4.25 11.79
CA ASN A 236 -16.77 3.43 12.13
C ASN A 236 -15.41 4.14 11.96
N LEU A 237 -15.39 5.36 11.43
CA LEU A 237 -14.18 6.07 11.05
C LEU A 237 -13.32 6.38 12.28
N GLY A 238 -12.09 5.86 12.28
CA GLY A 238 -11.11 6.10 13.32
C GLY A 238 -10.03 7.09 12.89
N LYS A 239 -9.78 7.23 11.58
CA LYS A 239 -8.73 8.09 11.04
C LYS A 239 -9.20 8.79 9.77
N ILE A 240 -8.96 10.10 9.70
CA ILE A 240 -9.22 10.92 8.52
C ILE A 240 -8.04 11.84 8.24
N ALA A 241 -7.57 11.82 6.99
CA ALA A 241 -6.45 12.64 6.53
C ALA A 241 -6.77 13.27 5.16
N ILE A 242 -6.94 14.59 5.11
CA ILE A 242 -7.34 15.34 3.89
C ILE A 242 -6.45 16.56 3.62
N GLN A 243 -5.22 16.55 4.15
CA GLN A 243 -4.25 17.65 4.02
C GLN A 243 -3.93 17.97 2.56
N ALA A 244 -3.93 19.25 2.18
CA ALA A 244 -3.55 19.69 0.83
C ALA A 244 -4.25 18.89 -0.30
N SER A 245 -5.52 18.56 -0.10
CA SER A 245 -6.30 17.73 -1.03
C SER A 245 -7.00 18.54 -2.12
N GLY A 246 -7.00 19.88 -2.03
CA GLY A 246 -7.75 20.78 -2.92
C GLY A 246 -9.22 21.00 -2.53
N LEU A 247 -9.73 20.25 -1.53
CA LEU A 247 -11.07 20.45 -1.00
C LEU A 247 -11.23 21.82 -0.35
N SER A 248 -12.44 22.38 -0.45
CA SER A 248 -12.80 23.64 0.19
C SER A 248 -13.47 23.44 1.54
N GLY A 249 -13.22 24.37 2.45
CA GLY A 249 -13.96 24.50 3.69
C GLY A 249 -15.40 25.00 3.46
N PRO A 250 -16.21 25.05 4.53
CA PRO A 250 -15.87 24.75 5.92
C PRO A 250 -15.73 23.24 6.22
N ILE A 251 -15.11 22.91 7.35
CA ILE A 251 -15.18 21.55 7.90
C ILE A 251 -16.64 21.30 8.36
N PRO A 252 -17.32 20.25 7.87
CA PRO A 252 -18.72 19.99 8.21
C PRO A 252 -18.89 19.72 9.72
N SER A 253 -19.94 20.27 10.31
CA SER A 253 -20.25 20.09 11.74
C SER A 253 -20.46 18.63 12.13
N GLU A 254 -20.90 17.82 11.17
CA GLU A 254 -21.24 16.42 11.33
C GLU A 254 -20.01 15.56 11.67
N ILE A 255 -18.78 16.08 11.50
CA ILE A 255 -17.55 15.41 11.95
C ILE A 255 -17.59 15.12 13.47
N GLY A 256 -18.32 15.94 14.24
CA GLY A 256 -18.56 15.71 15.68
C GLY A 256 -19.39 14.46 16.00
N LEU A 257 -20.11 13.90 15.03
CA LEU A 257 -20.89 12.67 15.20
C LEU A 257 -20.01 11.41 15.15
N LEU A 258 -18.78 11.53 14.64
CA LEU A 258 -17.87 10.41 14.39
C LEU A 258 -17.06 10.05 15.66
N THR A 259 -17.75 9.59 16.69
CA THR A 259 -17.21 9.34 18.05
C THR A 259 -16.08 8.29 18.13
N LYS A 260 -15.83 7.53 17.06
CA LYS A 260 -14.70 6.60 16.96
C LYS A 260 -13.41 7.25 16.47
N LEU A 261 -13.43 8.52 16.04
CA LEU A 261 -12.25 9.23 15.58
C LEU A 261 -11.16 9.28 16.65
N THR A 262 -9.95 8.91 16.22
CA THR A 262 -8.73 8.94 17.02
C THR A 262 -7.66 9.84 16.40
N ASP A 263 -7.72 10.07 15.10
CA ASP A 263 -6.73 10.84 14.37
C ASP A 263 -7.42 11.66 13.27
N VAL A 264 -7.44 12.98 13.45
CA VAL A 264 -8.02 13.93 12.50
C VAL A 264 -6.90 14.83 12.00
N ARG A 265 -6.62 14.75 10.70
CA ARG A 265 -5.65 15.62 10.03
C ARG A 265 -6.29 16.30 8.83
N ILE A 266 -6.66 17.55 9.02
CA ILE A 266 -7.24 18.41 8.00
C ILE A 266 -6.33 19.61 7.89
N SER A 267 -5.79 19.86 6.70
CA SER A 267 -5.04 21.08 6.46
C SER A 267 -5.14 21.57 5.04
N ASP A 268 -4.82 22.86 4.88
CA ASP A 268 -4.67 23.51 3.57
C ASP A 268 -5.96 23.40 2.74
N LEU A 269 -7.08 23.78 3.37
CA LEU A 269 -8.38 23.84 2.72
C LEU A 269 -8.51 25.14 1.92
N ASN A 270 -9.15 25.03 0.75
CA ASN A 270 -9.52 26.18 -0.06
C ASN A 270 -10.77 26.88 0.49
N GLY A 271 -11.06 28.10 0.04
CA GLY A 271 -12.33 28.79 0.30
C GLY A 271 -12.37 29.71 1.54
N GLY A 272 -13.59 30.12 1.89
CA GLY A 272 -13.85 31.16 2.91
C GLY A 272 -13.62 30.71 4.35
N SER A 273 -13.72 31.66 5.27
CA SER A 273 -13.54 31.42 6.71
C SER A 273 -14.54 30.41 7.25
N SER A 274 -14.07 29.46 8.06
CA SER A 274 -14.93 28.50 8.77
C SER A 274 -14.90 28.75 10.28
N ARG A 275 -15.98 28.37 10.98
CA ARG A 275 -15.96 28.26 12.44
C ARG A 275 -15.21 26.98 12.85
N PHE A 276 -14.76 26.92 14.09
CA PHE A 276 -14.20 25.70 14.65
C PHE A 276 -15.30 24.62 14.73
N PRO A 277 -15.09 23.40 14.21
CA PRO A 277 -16.11 22.35 14.23
C PRO A 277 -16.39 21.85 15.66
N PRO A 278 -17.62 21.42 15.99
CA PRO A 278 -17.92 20.87 17.30
C PRO A 278 -17.26 19.49 17.46
N LEU A 279 -16.14 19.43 18.19
CA LEU A 279 -15.36 18.20 18.40
C LEU A 279 -15.42 17.68 19.86
N SER A 280 -16.16 18.34 20.75
CA SER A 280 -16.18 18.02 22.19
C SER A 280 -16.65 16.59 22.51
N THR A 281 -17.42 15.98 21.61
CA THR A 281 -17.91 14.59 21.68
C THR A 281 -16.84 13.54 21.33
N LEU A 282 -15.72 13.94 20.73
CA LEU A 282 -14.67 13.04 20.24
C LEU A 282 -13.68 12.66 21.34
N THR A 283 -14.16 12.05 22.43
CA THR A 283 -13.36 11.74 23.62
C THR A 283 -12.19 10.76 23.36
N LYS A 284 -12.22 10.03 22.24
CA LYS A 284 -11.15 9.11 21.80
C LYS A 284 -10.06 9.79 20.95
N LEU A 285 -10.23 11.08 20.62
CA LEU A 285 -9.34 11.80 19.73
C LEU A 285 -7.95 11.96 20.36
N ARG A 286 -6.91 11.48 19.66
CA ARG A 286 -5.52 11.54 20.09
C ARG A 286 -4.73 12.58 19.30
N THR A 287 -5.04 12.72 18.02
CA THR A 287 -4.40 13.70 17.13
C THR A 287 -5.45 14.60 16.53
N LEU A 288 -5.26 15.91 16.67
CA LEU A 288 -6.04 16.93 15.98
C LEU A 288 -5.09 17.92 15.29
N ILE A 289 -5.06 17.87 13.97
CA ILE A 289 -4.34 18.82 13.13
C ILE A 289 -5.35 19.53 12.25
N LEU A 290 -5.51 20.84 12.46
CA LEU A 290 -6.39 21.76 11.73
C LEU A 290 -5.56 23.00 11.30
N ARG A 291 -4.65 22.82 10.34
CA ARG A 291 -3.74 23.89 9.87
C ARG A 291 -4.25 24.52 8.58
N SER A 292 -4.06 25.82 8.39
CA SER A 292 -4.43 26.48 7.12
C SER A 292 -5.88 26.18 6.67
N CYS A 293 -6.81 26.06 7.63
CA CYS A 293 -8.22 25.75 7.37
C CYS A 293 -9.10 27.01 7.39
N ASN A 294 -8.47 28.20 7.43
CA ASN A 294 -9.14 29.50 7.57
C ASN A 294 -10.13 29.56 8.75
N ILE A 295 -9.78 28.91 9.87
CA ILE A 295 -10.63 28.84 11.06
C ILE A 295 -10.60 30.20 11.76
N THR A 296 -11.80 30.74 11.99
CA THR A 296 -12.05 32.03 12.64
C THR A 296 -12.83 31.83 13.95
N GLY A 297 -12.79 32.85 14.81
CA GLY A 297 -13.39 32.81 16.15
C GLY A 297 -12.40 32.32 17.22
N MET A 298 -12.92 32.17 18.44
CA MET A 298 -12.15 31.68 19.57
C MET A 298 -12.09 30.15 19.58
N LEU A 299 -11.03 29.59 20.17
CA LEU A 299 -11.01 28.18 20.56
C LEU A 299 -12.21 27.92 21.49
N PRO A 300 -13.04 26.92 21.21
CA PRO A 300 -14.13 26.59 22.12
C PRO A 300 -13.60 26.20 23.50
N ASP A 301 -14.20 26.73 24.57
CA ASP A 301 -13.84 26.40 25.96
C ASP A 301 -13.99 24.89 26.26
N ASN A 302 -14.80 24.19 25.46
CA ASN A 302 -15.12 22.77 25.60
C ASN A 302 -14.09 21.80 24.98
N LEU A 303 -12.90 22.28 24.57
CA LEU A 303 -11.76 21.40 24.24
C LEU A 303 -11.31 20.53 25.42
N ALA A 304 -11.66 20.92 26.65
CA ALA A 304 -11.48 20.10 27.86
C ALA A 304 -12.09 18.69 27.74
N GLY A 305 -13.11 18.49 26.89
CA GLY A 305 -13.70 17.18 26.63
C GLY A 305 -12.81 16.19 25.86
N LEU A 306 -11.74 16.67 25.21
CA LEU A 306 -10.78 15.85 24.46
C LEU A 306 -9.71 15.23 25.37
N THR A 307 -10.13 14.44 26.36
CA THR A 307 -9.25 13.92 27.41
C THR A 307 -8.15 12.98 26.91
N ALA A 308 -8.32 12.36 25.74
CA ALA A 308 -7.32 11.48 25.13
C ALA A 308 -6.29 12.21 24.21
N LEU A 309 -6.40 13.54 24.07
CA LEU A 309 -5.63 14.30 23.09
C LEU A 309 -4.15 14.36 23.46
N LYS A 310 -3.30 13.93 22.51
CA LYS A 310 -1.84 13.92 22.63
C LYS A 310 -1.16 14.93 21.72
N THR A 311 -1.79 15.26 20.60
CA THR A 311 -1.24 16.16 19.60
C THR A 311 -2.33 17.12 19.15
N LEU A 312 -2.08 18.41 19.37
CA LEU A 312 -2.94 19.49 18.93
C LEU A 312 -2.12 20.45 18.06
N SER A 313 -2.60 20.70 16.85
CA SER A 313 -2.03 21.75 16.02
C SER A 313 -3.12 22.45 15.24
N VAL A 314 -3.47 23.65 15.67
CA VAL A 314 -4.48 24.50 15.05
C VAL A 314 -3.85 25.83 14.70
N LYS A 315 -4.11 26.35 13.50
CA LYS A 315 -3.69 27.70 13.10
C LYS A 315 -4.93 28.53 12.79
N PHE A 316 -5.13 29.60 13.55
CA PHE A 316 -6.19 30.58 13.34
C PHE A 316 -5.72 31.69 12.41
N SER A 317 -6.59 32.10 11.49
CA SER A 317 -6.47 33.38 10.80
C SER A 317 -7.11 34.44 11.70
N PHE A 318 -6.28 35.18 12.45
CA PHE A 318 -6.77 36.37 13.14
C PHE A 318 -7.19 37.39 12.09
N LEU A 319 -8.49 37.65 11.98
CA LEU A 319 -8.94 38.96 11.52
C LEU A 319 -8.73 39.90 12.70
N LEU A 320 -7.63 40.65 12.67
CA LEU A 320 -7.49 41.87 13.47
C LEU A 320 -8.71 42.75 13.15
N ARG A 321 -9.55 42.98 14.15
CA ARG A 321 -10.43 44.13 14.21
C ARG A 321 -10.03 44.95 15.42
#